data_AF-A0A834QWX1-F1
#
_entry.id   AF-A0A834QWX1-F1
#
_cell.length_a   1.000
_cell.length_b   1.000
_cell.length_c   1.000
_cell.angle_alpha   90.00
_cell.angle_beta   90.00
_cell.angle_gamma   90.00
#
_symmetry.space_group_name_H-M   'P 1'
#
loop_
_entity.id
_entity.type
_entity.pdbx_description
1 polymer ?
#
loop_
_entity_poly.entity_id
_entity_poly.type
_entity_poly.pdbx_seq_one_letter_code
_entity_poly.pdbx_strand_id
1 'polypeptide(L)'
;MTDEDSESVHTDSQTGEDNELPVIQLCGLVEELSYGNSALKTETEMFEKYCCKLESREYRPLRISDVKITAAEFAQLRSRRKSKPRAGDRMISLSVEQKLDLVQKELEDMKDELRHMRANAERDLQYHEAIIEEADIRWTEVQRAVHDFEKDILRTISKKKGSILATEKVLKYIEDMNHRRKEEVGEALHDVDFQQLKIENAQFLETIEARNQELIQLKLSSGNTLQILNAYKSKLHRAVEMFICLGKEILLRKELLEKIDKETIQVEEDRAKAEAANKKLRKQLAEFRAPQVMVYLREKILNVEMEKTIKMWERKVEIAEMSLKGYRKAWDKIKASNEELQAIGSPGK
;
A
#
# COMPACT_ATOMS: atom_id res chain seq x y z
N MET A 1 12.79 18.44 56.02
CA MET A 1 11.47 19.05 56.24
C MET A 1 11.08 19.71 54.93
N THR A 2 10.36 19.07 54.01
CA THR A 2 9.43 17.94 54.08
C THR A 2 9.54 17.14 52.78
N ASP A 3 9.34 15.84 52.91
CA ASP A 3 9.53 14.75 51.96
C ASP A 3 8.49 14.69 50.81
N GLU A 4 8.93 14.12 49.67
CA GLU A 4 8.28 13.11 48.80
C GLU A 4 6.81 13.32 48.35
N ASP A 5 6.41 13.17 47.09
CA ASP A 5 6.61 12.01 46.20
C ASP A 5 6.41 12.35 44.72
N SER A 6 6.99 11.49 43.87
CA SER A 6 6.76 11.40 42.43
C SER A 6 5.46 10.66 42.14
N GLU A 7 4.65 11.09 41.16
CA GLU A 7 3.86 10.11 40.40
C GLU A 7 3.50 10.60 38.99
N SER A 8 3.99 9.84 38.02
CA SER A 8 3.62 9.86 36.61
C SER A 8 2.19 9.34 36.46
N VAL A 9 1.29 10.12 35.89
CA VAL A 9 0.00 9.59 35.45
C VAL A 9 0.22 8.81 34.15
N HIS A 10 0.54 7.54 34.33
CA HIS A 10 0.20 6.48 33.39
C HIS A 10 -1.31 6.55 33.15
N THR A 11 -1.73 6.91 31.93
CA THR A 11 -3.07 6.55 31.46
C THR A 11 -3.06 5.06 31.20
N ASP A 12 -3.34 4.33 32.27
CA ASP A 12 -3.47 2.89 32.28
C ASP A 12 -4.71 2.51 31.46
N SER A 13 -4.49 1.77 30.39
CA SER A 13 -5.54 1.18 29.56
C SER A 13 -6.18 0.05 30.37
N GLN A 14 -7.19 0.38 31.18
CA GLN A 14 -8.05 -0.62 31.78
C GLN A 14 -8.88 -1.31 30.69
N THR A 15 -8.37 -2.47 30.26
CA THR A 15 -9.18 -3.59 29.83
C THR A 15 -10.13 -4.01 30.94
N GLY A 16 -11.43 -3.99 30.67
CA GLY A 16 -12.42 -4.84 31.33
C GLY A 16 -13.25 -4.19 32.44
N GLU A 17 -14.32 -3.49 32.06
CA GLU A 17 -15.59 -3.52 32.80
C GLU A 17 -16.73 -3.60 31.78
N ASP A 18 -17.34 -4.78 31.67
CA ASP A 18 -18.65 -4.98 31.05
C ASP A 18 -19.70 -4.21 31.86
N ASN A 19 -19.84 -2.91 31.60
CA ASN A 19 -21.02 -2.17 31.98
C ASN A 19 -22.08 -2.44 30.91
N GLU A 20 -22.92 -3.45 31.15
CA GLU A 20 -24.11 -3.75 30.35
C GLU A 20 -25.01 -2.51 30.29
N LEU A 21 -24.86 -1.71 29.23
CA LEU A 21 -25.75 -0.60 28.95
C LEU A 21 -27.19 -1.13 28.85
N PRO A 22 -28.19 -0.44 29.42
CA PRO A 22 -29.58 -0.84 29.28
C PRO A 22 -29.95 -1.08 27.82
N VAL A 23 -30.72 -2.13 27.53
CA VAL A 23 -31.05 -2.58 26.16
C VAL A 23 -31.50 -1.43 25.24
N ILE A 24 -32.24 -0.46 25.78
CA ILE A 24 -32.72 0.73 25.04
C ILE A 24 -31.55 1.60 24.55
N GLN A 25 -30.51 1.77 25.36
CA GLN A 25 -29.32 2.55 25.00
C GLN A 25 -28.44 1.78 23.99
N LEU A 26 -28.36 0.46 24.11
CA LEU A 26 -27.70 -0.40 23.10
C LEU A 26 -28.43 -0.35 21.76
N CYS A 27 -29.77 -0.39 21.75
CA CYS A 27 -30.56 -0.23 20.53
C CYS A 27 -30.31 1.12 19.86
N GLY A 28 -30.32 2.22 20.63
CA GLY A 28 -30.03 3.55 20.09
C GLY A 28 -28.62 3.66 19.49
N LEU A 29 -27.62 3.11 20.18
CA LEU A 29 -26.24 3.11 19.68
C LEU A 29 -26.08 2.26 18.41
N VAL A 30 -26.75 1.11 18.34
CA VAL A 30 -26.75 0.25 17.15
C VAL A 30 -27.44 0.94 15.98
N GLU A 31 -28.56 1.63 16.18
CA GLU A 31 -29.24 2.40 15.13
C GLU A 31 -28.37 3.56 14.63
N GLU A 32 -27.75 4.31 15.53
CA GLU A 32 -26.87 5.43 15.17
C GLU A 32 -25.62 4.96 14.40
N LEU A 33 -24.97 3.90 14.88
CA LEU A 33 -23.84 3.29 14.19
C LEU A 33 -24.25 2.67 12.86
N SER A 34 -25.42 2.03 12.78
CA SER A 34 -25.94 1.46 11.53
C SER A 34 -26.19 2.54 10.47
N TYR A 35 -26.82 3.65 10.87
CA TYR A 35 -27.06 4.79 9.98
C TYR A 35 -25.74 5.44 9.52
N GLY A 36 -24.82 5.69 10.46
CA GLY A 36 -23.49 6.22 10.13
C GLY A 36 -22.70 5.30 9.18
N ASN A 37 -22.76 3.99 9.40
CA ASN A 37 -22.09 3.00 8.56
C ASN A 37 -22.74 2.88 7.18
N SER A 38 -24.07 3.00 7.09
CA SER A 38 -24.79 3.10 5.82
C SER A 38 -24.38 4.33 5.02
N ALA A 39 -24.30 5.50 5.66
CA ALA A 39 -23.83 6.72 5.03
C ALA A 39 -22.38 6.60 4.53
N LEU A 40 -21.47 6.09 5.37
CA LEU A 40 -20.08 5.85 4.98
C LEU A 40 -19.96 4.85 3.83
N LYS A 41 -20.81 3.81 3.81
CA LYS A 41 -20.84 2.84 2.71
C LYS A 41 -21.25 3.49 1.39
N THR A 42 -22.28 4.33 1.39
CA THR A 42 -22.69 5.06 0.19
C THR A 42 -21.62 6.05 -0.29
N GLU A 43 -20.92 6.72 0.64
CA GLU A 43 -19.81 7.60 0.32
C GLU A 43 -18.62 6.83 -0.27
N THR A 44 -18.31 5.66 0.28
CA THR A 44 -17.24 4.78 -0.20
C THR A 44 -17.55 4.28 -1.62
N GLU A 45 -18.79 3.85 -1.88
CA GLU A 45 -19.23 3.44 -3.22
C GLU A 45 -19.11 4.58 -4.24
N MET A 46 -19.44 5.83 -3.85
CA MET A 46 -19.25 7.01 -4.71
C MET A 46 -17.77 7.30 -4.98
N PHE A 47 -16.90 7.16 -3.98
CA PHE A 47 -15.45 7.34 -4.13
C PHE A 47 -14.84 6.27 -5.04
N GLU A 48 -15.23 5.01 -4.90
CA GLU A 48 -14.77 3.92 -5.77
C GLU A 48 -15.13 4.20 -7.23
N LYS A 49 -16.39 4.56 -7.51
CA LYS A 49 -16.82 4.94 -8.87
C LYS A 49 -16.05 6.13 -9.43
N TYR A 50 -15.73 7.11 -8.59
CA TYR A 50 -14.93 8.27 -8.98
C TYR A 50 -13.47 7.89 -9.30
N CYS A 51 -12.84 7.06 -8.48
CA CYS A 51 -11.49 6.54 -8.73
C CYS A 51 -11.43 5.74 -10.04
N CYS A 52 -12.40 4.85 -10.28
CA CYS A 52 -12.50 4.12 -11.55
C CYS A 52 -12.68 5.07 -12.76
N LYS A 53 -13.41 6.18 -12.60
CA LYS A 53 -13.58 7.21 -13.64
C LYS A 53 -12.31 8.06 -13.84
N LEU A 54 -11.53 8.33 -12.79
CA LEU A 54 -10.24 9.02 -12.90
C LEU A 54 -9.20 8.15 -13.61
N GLU A 55 -9.13 6.87 -13.27
CA GLU A 55 -8.32 5.88 -13.99
C GLU A 55 -8.72 5.81 -15.47
N SER A 56 -10.00 6.00 -15.79
CA SER A 56 -10.49 6.11 -17.18
C SER A 56 -10.19 7.47 -17.84
N ARG A 57 -10.06 8.56 -17.06
CA ARG A 57 -9.80 9.93 -17.57
C ARG A 57 -8.32 10.20 -17.82
N GLU A 58 -7.41 9.49 -17.16
CA GLU A 58 -5.97 9.51 -17.47
C GLU A 58 -5.65 8.89 -18.86
N TYR A 59 -6.61 8.21 -19.51
CA TYR A 59 -6.52 7.73 -20.88
C TYR A 59 -7.17 8.66 -21.93
N ARG A 60 -7.36 9.95 -21.64
CA ARG A 60 -7.70 10.93 -22.71
C ARG A 60 -6.41 11.47 -23.33
N PRO A 61 -6.12 11.22 -24.63
CA PRO A 61 -4.98 11.86 -25.28
C PRO A 61 -5.22 13.37 -25.32
N LEU A 62 -4.46 14.12 -24.54
CA LEU A 62 -4.41 15.57 -24.67
C LEU A 62 -3.77 15.86 -26.03
N ARG A 63 -4.56 16.36 -26.98
CA ARG A 63 -4.06 16.85 -28.27
C ARG A 63 -3.12 18.02 -28.00
N ILE A 64 -1.82 17.74 -28.01
CA ILE A 64 -0.78 18.76 -28.04
C ILE A 64 -0.82 19.36 -29.45
N SER A 65 -1.36 20.56 -29.58
CA SER A 65 -1.02 21.46 -30.67
C SER A 65 -0.91 22.89 -30.14
N ASP A 66 0.30 23.42 -30.27
CA ASP A 66 0.69 24.83 -30.26
C ASP A 66 0.75 25.59 -28.93
N VAL A 67 1.74 25.24 -28.09
CA VAL A 67 2.46 26.25 -27.29
C VAL A 67 3.96 25.96 -27.37
N LYS A 68 4.68 26.79 -28.13
CA LYS A 68 6.15 26.78 -28.16
C LYS A 68 6.67 27.44 -26.89
N ILE A 69 6.98 26.66 -25.86
CA ILE A 69 7.75 27.12 -24.70
C ILE A 69 9.23 26.86 -25.00
N THR A 70 10.03 27.93 -25.02
CA THR A 70 11.47 27.86 -25.31
C THR A 70 12.25 27.38 -24.08
N ALA A 71 13.34 26.65 -24.34
CA ALA A 71 14.16 25.94 -23.34
C ALA A 71 14.82 26.83 -22.26
N ALA A 72 14.68 28.15 -22.34
CA ALA A 72 15.24 29.10 -21.38
C ALA A 72 14.41 29.25 -20.09
N GLU A 73 13.10 28.96 -20.12
CA GLU A 73 12.23 29.10 -18.93
C GLU A 73 12.32 27.89 -17.98
N PHE A 74 12.76 26.73 -18.49
CA PHE A 74 12.93 25.51 -17.69
C PHE A 74 14.11 25.58 -16.69
N ALA A 75 15.05 26.52 -16.87
CA ALA A 75 16.26 26.60 -16.06
C ALA A 75 16.09 27.39 -14.74
N GLN A 76 15.02 28.17 -14.57
CA GLN A 76 14.85 29.03 -13.38
C GLN A 76 14.12 28.35 -12.19
N LEU A 77 13.60 27.13 -12.36
CA LEU A 77 12.92 26.40 -11.26
C LEU A 77 13.85 25.51 -10.42
N ARG A 78 15.16 25.47 -10.70
CA ARG A 78 16.15 24.76 -9.86
C ARG A 78 16.95 25.72 -8.99
N SER A 79 16.32 26.32 -7.98
CA SER A 79 17.03 26.46 -6.72
C SER A 79 16.11 26.71 -5.52
N ARG A 80 16.42 25.95 -4.46
CA ARG A 80 16.19 26.27 -3.05
C ARG A 80 14.79 25.99 -2.49
N ARG A 81 14.53 24.76 -2.04
CA ARG A 81 13.75 24.54 -0.80
C ARG A 81 14.33 23.43 0.07
N LYS A 82 14.74 23.87 1.26
CA LYS A 82 15.20 23.15 2.43
C LYS A 82 13.99 22.50 3.11
N SER A 83 14.20 21.33 3.70
CA SER A 83 13.23 20.47 4.37
C SER A 83 12.40 21.15 5.48
N LYS A 84 11.11 20.81 5.56
CA LYS A 84 10.32 20.87 6.80
C LYS A 84 9.16 19.86 6.73
N PRO A 85 9.17 18.77 7.52
CA PRO A 85 8.04 17.86 7.63
C PRO A 85 7.13 18.35 8.76
N ARG A 86 5.87 18.69 8.50
CA ARG A 86 4.80 18.65 9.52
C ARG A 86 3.41 18.51 8.92
N ALA A 87 2.70 17.57 9.53
CA ALA A 87 1.29 17.57 9.90
C ALA A 87 0.25 17.20 8.83
N GLY A 88 -0.39 16.07 9.10
CA GLY A 88 -1.79 15.83 8.78
C GLY A 88 -2.02 15.23 7.41
N ASP A 89 -2.21 13.92 7.41
CA ASP A 89 -3.03 13.21 6.43
C ASP A 89 -4.45 13.79 6.47
N ARG A 90 -4.65 14.98 5.90
CA ARG A 90 -5.97 15.50 5.59
C ARG A 90 -6.42 14.75 4.35
N MET A 91 -7.08 13.63 4.58
CA MET A 91 -7.91 12.93 3.60
C MET A 91 -8.61 13.97 2.72
N ILE A 92 -8.21 14.03 1.45
CA ILE A 92 -8.76 14.96 0.46
C ILE A 92 -10.16 14.45 0.13
N SER A 93 -11.14 14.83 0.96
CA SER A 93 -12.55 14.58 0.70
C SER A 93 -13.05 15.59 -0.33
N LEU A 94 -13.83 15.11 -1.31
CA LEU A 94 -14.46 15.97 -2.32
C LEU A 94 -15.36 16.99 -1.62
N SER A 95 -15.29 18.25 -2.07
CA SER A 95 -16.19 19.28 -1.54
C SER A 95 -17.64 18.92 -1.86
N VAL A 96 -18.58 19.43 -1.06
CA VAL A 96 -20.02 19.21 -1.28
C VAL A 96 -20.43 19.65 -2.68
N GLU A 97 -19.87 20.75 -3.19
CA GLU A 97 -20.09 21.22 -4.57
C GLU A 97 -19.61 20.19 -5.61
N GLN A 98 -18.41 19.62 -5.45
CA GLN A 98 -17.90 18.59 -6.35
C GLN A 98 -18.74 17.30 -6.31
N LYS A 99 -19.24 16.93 -5.12
CA LYS A 99 -20.16 15.79 -4.96
C LYS A 99 -21.49 16.08 -5.67
N LEU A 100 -22.03 17.29 -5.55
CA LEU A 100 -23.26 17.70 -6.23
C LEU A 100 -23.11 17.70 -7.75
N ASP A 101 -22.00 18.23 -8.28
CA ASP A 101 -21.72 18.22 -9.72
C ASP A 101 -21.61 16.79 -10.27
N LEU A 102 -21.00 15.89 -9.50
CA LEU A 102 -20.89 14.47 -9.87
C LEU A 102 -22.26 13.81 -9.92
N VAL A 103 -23.09 13.98 -8.87
CA VAL A 103 -24.44 13.42 -8.81
C VAL A 103 -25.33 14.00 -9.91
N GLN A 104 -25.26 15.30 -10.19
CA GLN A 104 -26.01 15.92 -11.28
C GLN A 104 -25.61 15.37 -12.64
N LYS A 105 -24.30 15.17 -12.87
CA LYS A 105 -23.81 14.57 -14.10
C LYS A 105 -24.27 13.12 -14.24
N GLU A 106 -24.16 12.31 -13.20
CA GLU A 106 -24.64 10.92 -13.24
C GLU A 106 -26.16 10.85 -13.46
N LEU A 107 -26.91 11.79 -12.91
CA LEU A 107 -28.34 11.89 -13.13
C LEU A 107 -28.67 12.27 -14.58
N GLU A 108 -27.87 13.12 -15.23
CA GLU A 108 -28.08 13.45 -16.64
C GLU A 108 -27.65 12.30 -17.57
N ASP A 109 -26.52 11.64 -17.29
CA ASP A 109 -26.08 10.45 -18.01
C ASP A 109 -27.16 9.35 -17.95
N MET A 110 -27.73 9.08 -16.77
CA MET A 110 -28.82 8.10 -16.59
C MET A 110 -30.11 8.52 -17.29
N LYS A 111 -30.42 9.82 -17.37
CA LYS A 111 -31.56 10.31 -18.16
C LYS A 111 -31.35 10.07 -19.65
N ASP A 112 -30.14 10.28 -20.16
CA ASP A 112 -29.81 10.00 -21.56
C ASP A 112 -29.94 8.52 -21.88
N GLU A 113 -29.46 7.64 -21.00
CA GLU A 113 -29.64 6.20 -21.13
C GLU A 113 -31.13 5.81 -21.14
N LEU A 114 -31.93 6.39 -20.22
CA LEU A 114 -33.39 6.17 -20.19
C LEU A 114 -34.09 6.68 -21.46
N ARG A 115 -33.69 7.84 -21.99
CA ARG A 115 -34.20 8.38 -23.26
C ARG A 115 -33.89 7.41 -24.41
N HIS A 116 -32.67 6.90 -24.47
CA HIS A 116 -32.27 5.97 -25.52
C HIS A 116 -33.00 4.63 -25.42
N MET A 117 -33.10 4.05 -24.22
CA MET A 117 -33.87 2.82 -23.99
C MET A 117 -35.35 3.00 -24.34
N ARG A 118 -35.96 4.13 -23.97
CA ARG A 118 -37.35 4.44 -24.35
C ARG A 118 -37.52 4.51 -25.86
N ALA A 119 -36.64 5.22 -26.56
CA ALA A 119 -36.70 5.33 -28.02
C ALA A 119 -36.54 3.96 -28.71
N ASN A 120 -35.71 3.08 -28.15
CA ASN A 120 -35.55 1.72 -28.67
C ASN A 120 -36.81 0.89 -28.45
N ALA A 121 -37.37 0.90 -27.23
CA ALA A 121 -38.61 0.20 -26.92
C ALA A 121 -39.80 0.70 -27.76
N GLU A 122 -39.87 2.01 -28.03
CA GLU A 122 -40.91 2.62 -28.86
C GLU A 122 -40.79 2.19 -30.33
N ARG A 123 -39.58 2.09 -30.88
CA ARG A 123 -39.38 1.52 -32.23
C ARG A 123 -39.79 0.04 -32.30
N ASP A 124 -39.45 -0.75 -31.29
CA ASP A 124 -39.82 -2.17 -31.25
C ASP A 124 -41.35 -2.33 -31.14
N LEU A 125 -42.00 -1.47 -30.35
CA LEU A 125 -43.46 -1.43 -30.24
C LEU A 125 -44.11 -1.08 -31.58
N GLN A 126 -43.65 -0.02 -32.26
CA GLN A 126 -44.14 0.35 -33.59
C GLN A 126 -43.95 -0.77 -34.62
N TYR A 127 -42.81 -1.47 -34.57
CA TYR A 127 -42.55 -2.62 -35.43
C TYR A 127 -43.56 -3.75 -35.21
N HIS A 128 -43.84 -4.08 -33.95
CA HIS A 128 -44.84 -5.10 -33.63
C HIS A 128 -46.27 -4.66 -33.93
N GLU A 129 -46.62 -3.39 -33.72
CA GLU A 129 -47.91 -2.82 -34.11
C GLU A 129 -48.13 -2.94 -35.63
N ALA A 130 -47.14 -2.58 -36.44
CA ALA A 130 -47.23 -2.72 -37.90
C ALA A 130 -47.44 -4.18 -38.34
N ILE A 131 -46.78 -5.15 -37.70
CA ILE A 131 -46.99 -6.58 -37.98
C ILE A 131 -48.42 -7.01 -37.63
N ILE A 132 -48.95 -6.52 -36.50
CA ILE A 132 -50.31 -6.84 -36.08
C ILE A 132 -51.32 -6.24 -37.05
N GLU A 133 -51.16 -4.97 -37.44
CA GLU A 133 -52.03 -4.31 -38.43
C GLU A 133 -52.01 -5.04 -39.78
N GLU A 134 -50.84 -5.45 -40.27
CA GLU A 134 -50.73 -6.25 -41.49
C GLU A 134 -51.43 -7.61 -41.35
N ALA A 135 -51.27 -8.27 -40.20
CA ALA A 135 -51.92 -9.54 -39.92
C ALA A 135 -53.45 -9.40 -39.84
N ASP A 136 -53.96 -8.32 -39.25
CA ASP A 136 -55.39 -8.02 -39.15
C ASP A 136 -55.98 -7.72 -40.53
N ILE A 137 -55.29 -6.93 -41.36
CA ILE A 137 -55.71 -6.69 -42.76
C ILE A 137 -55.80 -8.01 -43.51
N ARG A 138 -54.74 -8.84 -43.49
CA ARG A 138 -54.73 -10.16 -44.13
C ARG A 138 -55.82 -11.08 -43.59
N TRP A 139 -56.07 -11.06 -42.28
CA TRP A 139 -57.14 -11.83 -41.67
C TRP A 139 -58.51 -11.43 -42.23
N THR A 140 -58.80 -10.12 -42.30
CA THR A 140 -60.06 -9.63 -42.88
C THR A 140 -60.21 -9.97 -44.36
N GLU A 141 -59.12 -9.93 -45.13
CA GLU A 141 -59.10 -10.34 -46.54
C GLU A 141 -59.38 -11.83 -46.72
N VAL A 142 -58.72 -12.68 -45.93
CA VAL A 142 -58.94 -14.13 -45.94
C VAL A 142 -60.37 -14.46 -45.53
N GLN A 143 -60.90 -13.82 -44.48
CA GLN A 143 -62.30 -13.99 -44.07
C GLN A 143 -63.27 -13.61 -45.19
N ARG A 144 -63.03 -12.48 -45.87
CA ARG A 144 -63.84 -12.06 -47.02
C ARG A 144 -63.77 -13.09 -48.15
N ALA A 145 -62.56 -13.55 -48.50
CA ALA A 145 -62.36 -14.54 -49.55
C ALA A 145 -63.06 -15.87 -49.24
N VAL A 146 -63.01 -16.33 -47.98
CA VAL A 146 -63.73 -17.53 -47.52
C VAL A 146 -65.23 -17.35 -47.66
N HIS A 147 -65.77 -16.23 -47.17
CA HIS A 147 -67.20 -15.92 -47.28
C HIS A 147 -67.68 -15.86 -48.74
N ASP A 148 -66.92 -15.19 -49.60
CA ASP A 148 -67.27 -15.07 -51.02
C ASP A 148 -67.22 -16.42 -51.73
N PHE A 149 -66.23 -17.26 -51.41
CA PHE A 149 -66.16 -18.63 -51.91
C PHE A 149 -67.35 -19.49 -51.45
N GLU A 150 -67.71 -19.42 -50.17
CA GLU A 150 -68.87 -20.14 -49.62
C GLU A 150 -70.17 -19.72 -50.32
N LYS A 151 -70.37 -18.41 -50.45
CA LYS A 151 -71.57 -17.80 -51.03
C LYS A 151 -71.71 -18.13 -52.52
N ASP A 152 -70.66 -17.96 -53.30
CA ASP A 152 -70.75 -17.96 -54.75
C ASP A 152 -70.43 -19.32 -55.36
N ILE A 153 -69.51 -20.08 -54.75
CA ILE A 153 -69.06 -21.38 -55.25
C ILE A 153 -69.75 -22.53 -54.51
N LEU A 154 -69.55 -22.67 -53.19
CA LEU A 154 -70.09 -23.82 -52.45
C LEU A 154 -71.63 -23.87 -52.50
N ARG A 155 -72.30 -22.73 -52.34
CA ARG A 155 -73.77 -22.67 -52.45
C ARG A 155 -74.28 -23.05 -53.84
N THR A 156 -73.53 -22.71 -54.90
CA THR A 156 -73.90 -23.08 -56.28
C THR A 156 -73.69 -24.58 -56.52
N ILE A 157 -72.55 -25.12 -56.07
CA ILE A 157 -72.23 -26.55 -56.19
C ILE A 157 -73.23 -27.40 -55.40
N SER A 158 -73.58 -26.99 -54.18
CA SER A 158 -74.52 -27.72 -53.33
C SER A 158 -75.91 -27.85 -53.97
N LYS A 159 -76.38 -26.81 -54.66
CA LYS A 159 -77.71 -26.79 -55.30
C LYS A 159 -77.76 -27.43 -56.69
N LYS A 160 -76.66 -27.40 -57.44
CA LYS A 160 -76.61 -27.82 -58.86
C LYS A 160 -75.39 -28.71 -59.15
N LYS A 161 -75.14 -29.69 -58.27
CA LYS A 161 -73.98 -30.58 -58.35
C LYS A 161 -73.91 -31.28 -59.71
N GLY A 162 -72.77 -31.18 -60.40
CA GLY A 162 -72.54 -31.77 -61.72
C GLY A 162 -73.13 -30.99 -62.90
N SER A 163 -73.77 -29.84 -62.67
CA SER A 163 -74.24 -28.95 -63.74
C SER A 163 -73.07 -28.20 -64.38
N ILE A 164 -73.17 -27.98 -65.70
CA ILE A 164 -72.25 -27.12 -66.48
C ILE A 164 -72.07 -25.76 -65.80
N LEU A 165 -73.14 -25.18 -65.23
CA LEU A 165 -73.09 -23.88 -64.54
C LEU A 165 -72.25 -23.93 -63.25
N ALA A 166 -72.25 -25.05 -62.52
CA ALA A 166 -71.44 -25.19 -61.31
C ALA A 166 -69.94 -25.29 -61.68
N THR A 167 -69.64 -26.04 -62.74
CA THR A 167 -68.28 -26.16 -63.28
C THR A 167 -67.76 -24.82 -63.83
N GLU A 168 -68.60 -24.08 -64.57
CA GLU A 168 -68.28 -22.75 -65.11
C GLU A 168 -67.97 -21.74 -64.00
N LYS A 169 -68.76 -21.71 -62.91
CA LYS A 169 -68.48 -20.82 -61.78
C LYS A 169 -67.16 -21.12 -61.08
N VAL A 170 -66.80 -22.41 -60.93
CA VAL A 170 -65.51 -22.81 -60.34
C VAL A 170 -64.35 -22.38 -61.23
N LEU A 171 -64.46 -22.61 -62.54
CA LEU A 171 -63.47 -22.17 -63.53
C LEU A 171 -63.26 -20.66 -63.48
N LYS A 172 -64.36 -19.88 -63.51
CA LYS A 172 -64.30 -18.42 -63.44
C LYS A 172 -63.65 -17.94 -62.14
N TYR A 173 -63.98 -18.53 -60.99
CA TYR A 173 -63.35 -18.18 -59.72
C TYR A 173 -61.83 -18.45 -59.72
N ILE A 174 -61.40 -19.57 -60.31
CA ILE A 174 -59.97 -19.90 -60.45
C ILE A 174 -59.27 -18.89 -61.37
N GLU A 175 -59.90 -18.52 -62.49
CA GLU A 175 -59.37 -17.51 -63.42
C GLU A 175 -59.24 -16.14 -62.76
N ASP A 176 -60.28 -15.67 -62.08
CA ASP A 176 -60.32 -14.38 -61.36
C ASP A 176 -59.27 -14.35 -60.24
N MET A 177 -59.11 -15.45 -59.48
CA MET A 177 -58.05 -15.58 -58.46
C MET A 177 -56.65 -15.56 -59.06
N ASN A 178 -56.46 -16.19 -60.22
CA ASN A 178 -55.18 -16.19 -60.91
C ASN A 178 -54.85 -14.81 -61.52
N HIS A 179 -55.85 -14.03 -61.91
CA HIS A 179 -55.66 -12.66 -62.39
C HIS A 179 -55.27 -11.72 -61.26
N ARG A 180 -55.98 -11.75 -60.12
CA ARG A 180 -55.62 -10.95 -58.93
C ARG A 180 -54.20 -11.22 -58.45
N ARG A 181 -53.78 -12.48 -58.38
CA ARG A 181 -52.39 -12.86 -58.04
C ARG A 181 -51.36 -12.29 -59.01
N LYS A 182 -51.69 -12.20 -60.30
CA LYS A 182 -50.79 -11.63 -61.31
C LYS A 182 -50.73 -10.11 -61.24
N GLU A 183 -51.84 -9.46 -60.91
CA GLU A 183 -51.91 -8.01 -60.68
C GLU A 183 -51.15 -7.63 -59.40
N GLU A 184 -51.35 -8.33 -58.29
CA GLU A 184 -50.63 -8.10 -57.03
C GLU A 184 -49.11 -8.28 -57.18
N VAL A 185 -48.67 -9.32 -57.91
CA VAL A 185 -47.24 -9.55 -58.19
C VAL A 185 -46.68 -8.58 -59.25
N GLY A 186 -47.53 -8.10 -60.17
CA GLY A 186 -47.16 -7.13 -61.19
C GLY A 186 -47.10 -5.68 -60.69
N GLU A 187 -47.92 -5.31 -59.71
CA GLU A 187 -47.86 -4.02 -59.00
C GLU A 187 -46.77 -3.98 -57.92
N ALA A 188 -46.35 -5.13 -57.38
CA ALA A 188 -45.34 -5.21 -56.32
C ALA A 188 -43.87 -5.05 -56.80
N LEU A 189 -43.61 -4.97 -58.10
CA LEU A 189 -42.26 -4.83 -58.64
C LEU A 189 -42.20 -3.73 -59.69
N HIS A 190 -42.19 -2.48 -59.25
CA HIS A 190 -41.94 -1.34 -60.12
C HIS A 190 -40.43 -1.15 -60.33
N ASP A 191 -40.04 -0.60 -61.48
CA ASP A 191 -38.64 -0.20 -61.73
C ASP A 191 -38.09 0.73 -60.62
N VAL A 192 -38.98 1.50 -59.99
CA VAL A 192 -38.67 2.34 -58.82
C VAL A 192 -38.21 1.51 -57.62
N ASP A 193 -38.83 0.37 -57.33
CA ASP A 193 -38.46 -0.52 -56.23
C ASP A 193 -37.08 -1.14 -56.46
N PHE A 194 -36.77 -1.50 -57.71
CA PHE A 194 -35.46 -2.02 -58.07
C PHE A 194 -34.37 -0.95 -57.99
N GLN A 195 -34.68 0.30 -58.36
CA GLN A 195 -33.76 1.43 -58.17
C GLN A 195 -33.58 1.77 -56.68
N GLN A 196 -34.65 1.71 -55.89
CA GLN A 196 -34.60 1.90 -54.44
C GLN A 196 -33.70 0.85 -53.79
N LEU A 197 -33.86 -0.43 -54.13
CA LEU A 197 -33.02 -1.51 -53.62
C LEU A 197 -31.54 -1.31 -53.97
N LYS A 198 -31.24 -0.80 -55.17
CA LYS A 198 -29.86 -0.47 -55.57
C LYS A 198 -29.28 0.68 -54.74
N ILE A 199 -30.08 1.71 -54.47
CA ILE A 199 -29.67 2.85 -53.64
C ILE A 199 -29.41 2.38 -52.21
N GLU A 200 -30.31 1.59 -51.63
CA GLU A 200 -30.15 1.04 -50.29
C GLU A 200 -28.93 0.13 -50.19
N ASN A 201 -28.71 -0.76 -51.17
CA ASN A 201 -27.53 -1.61 -51.19
C ASN A 201 -26.23 -0.79 -51.26
N ALA A 202 -26.20 0.26 -52.07
CA ALA A 202 -25.06 1.17 -52.13
C ALA A 202 -24.81 1.89 -50.79
N GLN A 203 -25.88 2.37 -50.13
CA GLN A 203 -25.79 3.00 -48.80
C GLN A 203 -25.32 2.01 -47.72
N PHE A 204 -25.76 0.76 -47.76
CA PHE A 204 -25.29 -0.28 -46.84
C PHE A 204 -23.82 -0.60 -47.06
N LEU A 205 -23.37 -0.71 -48.31
CA LEU A 205 -21.96 -0.93 -48.63
C LEU A 205 -21.09 0.22 -48.12
N GLU A 206 -21.50 1.47 -48.34
CA GLU A 206 -20.79 2.64 -47.82
C GLU A 206 -20.74 2.65 -46.28
N THR A 207 -21.84 2.29 -45.63
CA THR A 207 -21.91 2.17 -44.17
C THR A 207 -20.97 1.06 -43.66
N ILE A 208 -20.95 -0.10 -44.32
CA ILE A 208 -20.04 -1.20 -43.99
C ILE A 208 -18.58 -0.77 -44.15
N GLU A 209 -18.25 -0.08 -45.25
CA GLU A 209 -16.91 0.45 -45.51
C GLU A 209 -16.49 1.43 -44.40
N ALA A 210 -17.36 2.37 -44.02
CA ALA A 210 -17.10 3.33 -42.94
C ALA A 210 -16.88 2.62 -41.60
N ARG A 211 -17.72 1.64 -41.23
CA ARG A 211 -17.56 0.86 -40.00
C ARG A 211 -16.28 0.01 -40.01
N ASN A 212 -15.88 -0.53 -41.17
CA ASN A 212 -14.61 -1.23 -41.32
C ASN A 212 -13.40 -0.30 -41.11
N GLN A 213 -13.46 0.92 -41.63
CA GLN A 213 -12.41 1.93 -41.41
C GLN A 213 -12.32 2.33 -39.94
N GLU A 214 -13.46 2.56 -39.27
CA GLU A 214 -13.50 2.81 -37.83
C GLU A 214 -12.87 1.65 -37.05
N LEU A 215 -13.23 0.40 -37.37
CA LEU A 215 -12.68 -0.79 -36.73
C LEU A 215 -11.15 -0.86 -36.88
N ILE A 216 -10.61 -0.52 -38.05
CA ILE A 216 -9.16 -0.46 -38.27
C ILE A 216 -8.51 0.62 -37.38
N GLN A 217 -9.11 1.82 -37.30
CA GLN A 217 -8.59 2.89 -36.44
C GLN A 217 -8.65 2.51 -34.95
N LEU A 218 -9.74 1.87 -34.51
CA LEU A 218 -9.88 1.31 -33.17
C LEU A 218 -8.83 0.24 -32.88
N LYS A 219 -8.56 -0.67 -33.83
CA LYS A 219 -7.50 -1.68 -33.68
C LYS A 219 -6.12 -1.06 -33.55
N LEU A 220 -5.80 -0.05 -34.37
CA LEU A 220 -4.52 0.66 -34.29
C LEU A 220 -4.36 1.41 -32.96
N SER A 221 -5.39 2.16 -32.55
CA SER A 221 -5.37 2.89 -31.28
C SER A 221 -5.32 1.94 -30.06
N SER A 222 -6.03 0.81 -30.10
CA SER A 222 -5.93 -0.24 -29.09
C SER A 222 -4.52 -0.84 -29.03
N GLY A 223 -3.89 -1.10 -30.18
CA GLY A 223 -2.51 -1.60 -30.25
C GLY A 223 -1.51 -0.61 -29.65
N ASN A 224 -1.64 0.67 -29.97
CA ASN A 224 -0.81 1.74 -29.40
C ASN A 224 -1.00 1.84 -27.87
N THR A 225 -2.25 1.77 -27.41
CA THR A 225 -2.57 1.78 -25.97
C THR A 225 -1.94 0.60 -25.25
N LEU A 226 -1.96 -0.59 -25.85
CA LEU A 226 -1.32 -1.79 -25.31
C LEU A 226 0.22 -1.66 -25.25
N GLN A 227 0.83 -1.05 -26.27
CA GLN A 227 2.28 -0.78 -26.26
C GLN A 227 2.67 0.18 -25.14
N ILE A 228 1.90 1.27 -24.96
CA ILE A 228 2.11 2.24 -23.87
C ILE A 228 1.95 1.55 -22.52
N LEU A 229 0.89 0.75 -22.33
CA LEU A 229 0.65 -0.01 -21.11
C LEU A 229 1.83 -0.94 -20.79
N ASN A 230 2.33 -1.68 -21.77
CA ASN A 230 3.48 -2.57 -21.58
C ASN A 230 4.76 -1.80 -21.24
N ALA A 231 4.95 -0.60 -21.82
CA ALA A 231 6.08 0.26 -21.46
C ALA A 231 5.99 0.74 -19.99
N TYR A 232 4.81 1.16 -19.54
CA TYR A 232 4.59 1.54 -18.13
C TYR A 232 4.71 0.37 -17.18
N LYS A 233 4.18 -0.81 -17.53
CA LYS A 233 4.36 -2.05 -16.78
C LYS A 233 5.85 -2.38 -16.60
N SER A 234 6.65 -2.23 -17.65
CA SER A 234 8.09 -2.48 -17.60
C SER A 234 8.83 -1.46 -16.75
N LYS A 235 8.45 -0.17 -16.82
CA LYS A 235 9.02 0.89 -15.96
C LYS A 235 8.67 0.64 -14.49
N LEU A 236 7.44 0.25 -14.20
CA LEU A 236 6.99 -0.07 -12.85
C LEU A 236 7.77 -1.26 -12.29
N HIS A 237 7.93 -2.33 -13.08
CA HIS A 237 8.70 -3.49 -12.66
C HIS A 237 10.14 -3.12 -12.29
N ARG A 238 10.81 -2.33 -13.13
CA ARG A 238 12.17 -1.80 -12.84
C ARG A 238 12.21 -0.95 -11.57
N ALA A 239 11.20 -0.10 -11.35
CA ALA A 239 11.13 0.72 -10.14
C ALA A 239 10.94 -0.13 -8.88
N VAL A 240 10.13 -1.18 -8.95
CA VAL A 240 9.92 -2.14 -7.86
C VAL A 240 11.21 -2.91 -7.56
N GLU A 241 11.90 -3.42 -8.59
CA GLU A 241 13.20 -4.08 -8.42
C GLU A 241 14.22 -3.15 -7.76
N MET A 242 14.30 -1.90 -8.22
CA MET A 242 15.18 -0.88 -7.63
C MET A 242 14.83 -0.61 -6.17
N PHE A 243 13.54 -0.48 -5.84
CA PHE A 243 13.07 -0.30 -4.47
C PHE A 243 13.51 -1.46 -3.57
N ILE A 244 13.37 -2.70 -4.04
CA ILE A 244 13.80 -3.89 -3.30
C ILE A 244 15.32 -3.86 -3.08
N CYS A 245 16.10 -3.54 -4.11
CA CYS A 245 17.56 -3.42 -4.02
C CYS A 245 18.00 -2.32 -3.03
N LEU A 246 17.37 -1.14 -3.09
CA LEU A 246 17.63 -0.04 -2.16
C LEU A 246 17.24 -0.41 -0.73
N GLY A 247 16.14 -1.14 -0.53
CA GLY A 247 15.75 -1.65 0.79
C GLY A 247 16.84 -2.54 1.40
N LYS A 248 17.41 -3.46 0.61
CA LYS A 248 18.54 -4.31 1.04
C LYS A 248 19.79 -3.48 1.34
N GLU A 249 20.11 -2.49 0.51
CA GLU A 249 21.26 -1.60 0.71
C GLU A 249 21.13 -0.77 1.99
N ILE A 250 19.92 -0.26 2.29
CA ILE A 250 19.65 0.49 3.51
C ILE A 250 19.85 -0.40 4.75
N LEU A 251 19.39 -1.65 4.72
CA LEU A 251 19.61 -2.60 5.83
C LEU A 251 21.10 -2.85 6.07
N LEU A 252 21.85 -3.16 5.01
CA LEU A 252 23.30 -3.37 5.11
C LEU A 252 24.04 -2.13 5.64
N ARG A 253 23.64 -0.93 5.21
CA ARG A 253 24.23 0.32 5.74
C ARG A 253 23.90 0.55 7.21
N LYS A 254 22.69 0.20 7.67
CA LYS A 254 22.33 0.30 9.09
C LYS A 254 23.16 -0.65 9.95
N GLU A 255 23.35 -1.89 9.50
CA GLU A 255 24.20 -2.86 10.20
C GLU A 255 25.67 -2.40 10.28
N LEU A 256 26.20 -1.84 9.20
CA LEU A 256 27.56 -1.29 9.20
C LEU A 256 27.69 -0.09 10.14
N LEU A 257 26.69 0.79 10.15
CA LEU A 257 26.66 1.95 11.05
C LEU A 257 26.67 1.51 12.52
N GLU A 258 25.88 0.49 12.87
CA GLU A 258 25.86 -0.06 14.23
C GLU A 258 27.23 -0.62 14.66
N LYS A 259 27.96 -1.26 13.74
CA LYS A 259 29.34 -1.72 14.01
C LYS A 259 30.29 -0.56 14.25
N ILE A 260 30.23 0.47 13.40
CA ILE A 260 31.07 1.67 13.53
C ILE A 260 30.75 2.41 14.83
N ASP A 261 29.48 2.50 15.24
CA ASP A 261 29.09 3.15 16.50
C ASP A 261 29.68 2.40 17.70
N LYS A 262 29.61 1.06 17.71
CA LYS A 262 30.24 0.23 18.75
C LYS A 262 31.76 0.41 18.79
N GLU A 263 32.42 0.40 17.64
CA GLU A 263 33.86 0.66 17.54
C GLU A 263 34.22 2.07 18.03
N THR A 264 33.41 3.07 17.70
CA THR A 264 33.62 4.47 18.10
C THR A 264 33.53 4.61 19.62
N ILE A 265 32.53 3.99 20.26
CA ILE A 265 32.40 3.96 21.72
C ILE A 265 33.63 3.31 22.37
N GLN A 266 34.07 2.17 21.84
CA GLN A 266 35.25 1.47 22.36
C GLN A 266 36.52 2.33 22.27
N VAL A 267 36.74 2.97 21.12
CA VAL A 267 37.89 3.86 20.90
C VAL A 267 37.84 5.09 21.81
N GLU A 268 36.65 5.67 22.03
CA GLU A 268 36.43 6.78 22.98
C GLU A 268 36.80 6.36 24.42
N GLU A 269 36.38 5.18 24.86
CA GLU A 269 36.73 4.65 26.19
C GLU A 269 38.24 4.44 26.33
N ASP A 270 38.88 3.84 25.33
CA ASP A 270 40.32 3.56 25.38
C ASP A 270 41.15 4.85 25.29
N ARG A 271 40.69 5.84 24.51
CA ARG A 271 41.25 7.19 24.53
C ARG A 271 41.14 7.80 25.93
N ALA A 272 39.99 7.74 26.57
CA ALA A 272 39.78 8.30 27.91
C ALA A 272 40.71 7.65 28.96
N LYS A 273 40.88 6.33 28.91
CA LYS A 273 41.84 5.60 29.78
C LYS A 273 43.27 6.07 29.54
N ALA A 274 43.69 6.19 28.27
CA ALA A 274 45.02 6.64 27.90
C ALA A 274 45.27 8.11 28.31
N GLU A 275 44.30 8.99 28.13
CA GLU A 275 44.36 10.39 28.55
C GLU A 275 44.48 10.52 30.07
N ALA A 276 43.71 9.74 30.83
CA ALA A 276 43.79 9.71 32.29
C ALA A 276 45.18 9.27 32.77
N ALA A 277 45.75 8.22 32.15
CA ALA A 277 47.10 7.76 32.45
C ALA A 277 48.16 8.83 32.10
N ASN A 278 48.06 9.45 30.92
CA ASN A 278 48.96 10.51 30.49
C ASN A 278 48.91 11.73 31.43
N LYS A 279 47.71 12.13 31.86
CA LYS A 279 47.51 13.19 32.85
C LYS A 279 48.19 12.87 34.19
N LYS A 280 48.10 11.62 34.66
CA LYS A 280 48.79 11.16 35.88
C LYS A 280 50.31 11.21 35.74
N LEU A 281 50.85 10.73 34.63
CA LEU A 281 52.29 10.76 34.34
C LEU A 281 52.82 12.20 34.23
N ARG A 282 52.09 13.10 33.56
CA ARG A 282 52.45 14.52 33.49
C ARG A 282 52.45 15.19 34.86
N LYS A 283 51.48 14.86 35.72
CA LYS A 283 51.45 15.34 37.11
C LYS A 283 52.67 14.86 37.89
N GLN A 284 53.00 13.57 37.80
CA GLN A 284 54.21 13.02 38.42
C GLN A 284 55.50 13.68 37.91
N LEU A 285 55.59 13.93 36.59
CA LEU A 285 56.74 14.61 36.00
C LEU A 285 56.86 16.07 36.46
N ALA A 286 55.74 16.78 36.61
CA ALA A 286 55.71 18.16 37.08
C ALA A 286 56.04 18.28 38.58
N GLU A 287 55.62 17.30 39.39
CA GLU A 287 55.92 17.20 40.82
C GLU A 287 57.35 16.72 41.08
N PHE A 288 57.95 15.98 40.14
CA PHE A 288 59.32 15.52 40.25
C PHE A 288 60.29 16.71 40.37
N ARG A 289 61.12 16.65 41.41
CA ARG A 289 62.26 17.56 41.61
C ARG A 289 63.48 16.68 41.83
N ALA A 290 64.42 16.72 40.88
CA ALA A 290 65.70 16.07 41.06
C ALA A 290 66.42 16.74 42.25
N PRO A 291 66.87 15.97 43.26
CA PRO A 291 67.68 16.52 44.33
C PRO A 291 68.91 17.21 43.75
N GLN A 292 69.26 18.40 44.28
CA GLN A 292 70.50 19.07 43.91
C GLN A 292 71.67 18.08 44.08
N VAL A 293 72.62 18.04 43.13
CA VAL A 293 73.75 17.08 43.15
C VAL A 293 74.45 17.03 44.51
N MET A 294 74.59 18.18 45.18
CA MET A 294 75.19 18.28 46.51
C MET A 294 74.32 17.68 47.63
N VAL A 295 73.00 17.76 47.54
CA VAL A 295 72.08 17.11 48.49
C VAL A 295 72.15 15.60 48.33
N TYR A 296 72.07 15.12 47.08
CA TYR A 296 72.21 13.69 46.78
C TYR A 296 73.55 13.12 47.24
N LEU A 297 74.66 13.83 46.99
CA LEU A 297 75.99 13.38 47.39
C LEU A 297 76.12 13.29 48.91
N ARG A 298 75.62 14.29 49.66
CA ARG A 298 75.59 14.26 51.13
C ARG A 298 74.75 13.12 51.67
N GLU A 299 73.54 12.95 51.15
CA GLU A 299 72.67 11.84 51.55
C GLU A 299 73.29 10.48 51.21
N LYS A 300 73.99 10.36 50.07
CA LYS A 300 74.67 9.12 49.69
C LYS A 300 75.82 8.78 50.63
N ILE A 301 76.63 9.77 51.02
CA ILE A 301 77.71 9.58 52.00
C ILE A 301 77.11 9.17 53.35
N LEU A 302 76.08 9.88 53.82
CA LEU A 302 75.41 9.60 55.09
C LEU A 302 74.76 8.22 55.10
N ASN A 303 74.17 7.78 53.99
CA ASN A 303 73.63 6.44 53.84
C ASN A 303 74.74 5.36 53.97
N VAL A 304 75.87 5.55 53.29
CA VAL A 304 77.03 4.63 53.41
C VAL A 304 77.56 4.59 54.85
N GLU A 305 77.59 5.71 55.56
CA GLU A 305 77.98 5.76 56.97
C GLU A 305 76.98 5.01 57.86
N MET A 306 75.68 5.25 57.68
CA MET A 306 74.64 4.55 58.42
C MET A 306 74.66 3.04 58.15
N GLU A 307 74.88 2.59 56.91
CA GLU A 307 75.05 1.18 56.57
C GLU A 307 76.24 0.55 57.33
N LYS A 308 77.36 1.26 57.46
CA LYS A 308 78.51 0.80 58.25
C LYS A 308 78.16 0.72 59.74
N THR A 309 77.45 1.73 60.27
CA THR A 309 77.02 1.76 61.67
C THR A 309 76.05 0.62 61.97
N ILE A 310 75.07 0.37 61.09
CA ILE A 310 74.15 -0.76 61.17
C ILE A 310 74.93 -2.07 61.24
N LYS A 311 75.85 -2.32 60.29
CA LYS A 311 76.68 -3.53 60.29
C LYS A 311 77.52 -3.69 61.57
N MET A 312 78.05 -2.60 62.11
CA MET A 312 78.79 -2.62 63.38
C MET A 312 77.87 -3.02 64.55
N TRP A 313 76.68 -2.43 64.63
CA TRP A 313 75.71 -2.73 65.69
C TRP A 313 75.15 -4.13 65.57
N GLU A 314 74.83 -4.61 64.36
CA GLU A 314 74.47 -5.99 64.09
C GLU A 314 75.54 -6.95 64.65
N ARG A 315 76.82 -6.66 64.39
CA ARG A 315 77.92 -7.47 64.93
C ARG A 315 78.07 -7.39 66.45
N LYS A 316 77.81 -6.23 67.06
CA LYS A 316 77.80 -6.07 68.52
C LYS A 316 76.65 -6.84 69.17
N VAL A 317 75.46 -6.81 68.56
CA VAL A 317 74.29 -7.58 68.99
C VAL A 317 74.61 -9.07 68.92
N GLU A 318 75.16 -9.54 67.81
CA GLU A 318 75.58 -10.95 67.64
C GLU A 318 76.56 -11.39 68.75
N ILE A 319 77.58 -10.57 69.06
CA ILE A 319 78.52 -10.87 70.16
C ILE A 319 77.80 -10.93 71.51
N ALA A 320 76.95 -9.94 71.82
CA ALA A 320 76.22 -9.89 73.09
C ALA A 320 75.25 -11.09 73.24
N GLU A 321 74.56 -11.47 72.17
CA GLU A 321 73.70 -12.65 72.13
C GLU A 321 74.51 -13.93 72.36
N MET A 322 75.67 -14.06 71.73
CA MET A 322 76.57 -15.20 71.92
C MET A 322 77.12 -15.28 73.35
N SER A 323 77.51 -14.15 73.95
CA SER A 323 77.94 -14.07 75.35
C SER A 323 76.80 -14.40 76.31
N LEU A 324 75.59 -13.86 76.10
CA LEU A 324 74.41 -14.16 76.91
C LEU A 324 74.04 -15.64 76.82
N LYS A 325 74.11 -16.24 75.62
CA LYS A 325 73.94 -17.68 75.41
C LYS A 325 74.99 -18.48 76.18
N GLY A 326 76.24 -18.01 76.22
CA GLY A 326 77.32 -18.57 77.04
C GLY A 326 77.04 -18.50 78.54
N TYR A 327 76.67 -17.33 79.06
CA TYR A 327 76.30 -17.14 80.47
C TYR A 327 75.10 -17.99 80.88
N ARG A 328 74.07 -18.07 80.03
CA ARG A 328 72.91 -18.94 80.26
C ARG A 328 73.33 -20.41 80.40
N LYS A 329 74.16 -20.91 79.47
CA LYS A 329 74.70 -22.28 79.56
C LYS A 329 75.50 -22.52 80.85
N ALA A 330 76.30 -21.55 81.28
CA ALA A 330 77.06 -21.65 82.53
C ALA A 330 76.13 -21.64 83.76
N TRP A 331 75.12 -20.77 83.77
CA TRP A 331 74.12 -20.69 84.81
C TRP A 331 73.29 -21.98 84.90
N ASP A 332 72.84 -22.52 83.76
CA ASP A 332 72.09 -23.78 83.71
C ASP A 332 72.91 -24.95 84.29
N LYS A 333 74.23 -24.98 84.04
CA LYS A 333 75.13 -25.96 84.68
C LYS A 333 75.22 -25.77 86.19
N ILE A 334 75.40 -24.55 86.68
CA ILE A 334 75.45 -24.25 88.12
C ILE A 334 74.12 -24.60 88.78
N LYS A 335 73.00 -24.27 88.14
CA LYS A 335 71.66 -24.59 88.60
C LYS A 335 71.45 -26.10 88.69
N ALA A 336 71.83 -26.85 87.66
CA ALA A 336 71.77 -28.32 87.68
C ALA A 336 72.63 -28.91 88.80
N SER A 337 73.87 -28.43 89.00
CA SER A 337 74.72 -28.88 90.12
C SER A 337 74.14 -28.50 91.49
N ASN A 338 73.45 -27.38 91.63
CA ASN A 338 72.80 -26.96 92.87
C ASN A 338 71.50 -27.74 93.15
N GLU A 339 70.75 -28.11 92.10
CA GLU A 339 69.60 -29.02 92.18
C GLU A 339 70.03 -30.45 92.54
N GLU A 340 71.17 -30.93 92.02
CA GLU A 340 71.80 -32.19 92.45
C GLU A 340 72.20 -32.16 93.93
N LEU A 341 72.74 -31.03 94.42
CA LEU A 341 73.08 -30.84 95.84
C LEU A 341 71.85 -30.72 96.75
N GLN A 342 70.75 -30.09 96.30
CA GLN A 342 69.49 -30.03 97.04
C GLN A 342 68.73 -31.36 97.04
N ALA A 343 68.84 -32.19 96.00
CA ALA A 343 68.30 -33.55 95.98
C ALA A 343 68.98 -34.47 97.02
N ILE A 344 70.23 -34.18 97.38
CA ILE A 344 70.96 -34.87 98.46
C ILE A 344 70.60 -34.27 99.85
N GLY A 345 70.05 -33.04 99.87
CA GLY A 345 69.86 -32.21 101.07
C GLY A 345 68.41 -31.97 101.52
N SER A 346 67.42 -32.73 101.06
CA SER A 346 66.05 -32.66 101.60
C SER A 346 65.77 -33.81 102.57
N PRO A 347 65.91 -33.61 103.90
CA PRO A 347 65.35 -34.48 104.93
C PRO A 347 63.92 -34.04 105.24
N GLY A 348 62.99 -34.98 105.26
CA GLY A 348 61.59 -34.66 105.54
C GLY A 348 60.65 -35.85 105.69
N LYS A 349 60.82 -36.55 106.83
CA LYS A 349 59.89 -37.49 107.51
C LYS A 349 59.88 -38.95 107.08
#